data_AF-A0A841Z6R7-F1
#
_entry.id   AF-A0A841Z6R7-F1
#
_cell.length_a   1.000
_cell.length_b   1.000
_cell.length_c   1.000
_cell.angle_alpha   90.00
_cell.angle_beta   90.00
_cell.angle_gamma   90.00
#
_symmetry.space_group_name_H-M   'P 1'
#
loop_
_entity.id
_entity.type
_entity.pdbx_description
1 polymer ?
#
loop_
_entity_poly.entity_id
_entity_poly.type
_entity_poly.pdbx_seq_one_letter_code
_entity_poly.pdbx_strand_id
1 'polypeptide(L)'
;MKVQWQVIVGIVLAIVIAIFAIINVDSVEVNFLFAKASWPLILIILGSVLIGCLIFFCLNIVRVNSMKKQIKTLEAAKKDLERNLAAEKSRKVKVSEVEVADEAPKPTV
;
A
#
# COMPACT_ATOMS: atom_id res chain seq x y z
N MET A 1 -11.34 3.34 -13.99
CA MET A 1 -12.17 4.55 -13.73
C MET A 1 -12.46 4.82 -12.23
N LYS A 2 -11.85 4.12 -11.26
CA LYS A 2 -12.21 4.24 -9.82
C LYS A 2 -11.70 5.49 -9.11
N VAL A 3 -10.59 6.09 -9.58
CA VAL A 3 -9.94 7.22 -8.88
C VAL A 3 -10.57 8.57 -9.25
N GLN A 4 -11.13 8.71 -10.46
CA GLN A 4 -11.73 9.98 -10.92
C GLN A 4 -12.97 10.37 -10.12
N TRP A 5 -13.83 9.41 -9.75
CA TRP A 5 -15.01 9.69 -8.92
C TRP A 5 -14.64 10.19 -7.52
N GLN A 6 -13.57 9.65 -6.93
CA GLN A 6 -13.07 10.08 -5.61
C GLN A 6 -12.62 11.55 -5.63
N VAL A 7 -12.00 11.99 -6.73
CA VAL A 7 -11.60 13.39 -6.91
C VAL A 7 -12.83 14.30 -6.97
N ILE A 8 -13.86 13.93 -7.74
CA ILE A 8 -15.11 14.70 -7.85
C ILE A 8 -15.79 14.82 -6.49
N VAL A 9 -15.95 13.70 -5.77
CA VAL A 9 -16.53 13.70 -4.41
C VAL A 9 -15.69 14.54 -3.45
N GLY A 10 -14.35 14.46 -3.54
CA GLY A 10 -13.45 15.28 -2.72
C GLY A 10 -13.62 16.78 -2.96
N ILE A 11 -13.79 17.20 -4.22
CA ILE A 11 -14.03 18.61 -4.57
C ILE A 11 -15.38 19.08 -4.00
N VAL A 12 -16.44 18.29 -4.17
CA VAL A 12 -17.77 18.61 -3.61
C VAL A 12 -17.69 18.75 -2.09
N LEU A 13 -17.01 17.83 -1.41
CA LEU A 13 -16.83 17.87 0.04
C LEU A 13 -16.02 19.10 0.48
N ALA A 14 -14.97 19.46 -0.26
CA ALA A 14 -14.17 20.65 0.03
C ALA A 14 -14.99 21.94 -0.06
N ILE A 15 -15.88 22.04 -1.06
CA ILE A 15 -16.82 23.18 -1.19
C ILE A 15 -17.77 23.22 0.00
N VAL A 16 -18.34 22.08 0.40
CA VAL A 16 -19.21 22.00 1.58
C VAL A 16 -18.47 22.46 2.84
N ILE A 17 -17.25 21.97 3.09
CA ILE A 17 -16.42 22.38 4.23
C ILE A 17 -16.12 23.89 4.18
N ALA A 18 -15.81 24.45 3.01
CA ALA A 18 -15.57 25.88 2.87
C ALA A 18 -16.81 26.72 3.19
N ILE A 19 -17.99 26.30 2.76
CA ILE A 19 -19.26 26.95 3.10
C ILE A 19 -19.50 26.89 4.62
N PHE A 20 -19.31 25.71 5.23
CA PHE A 20 -19.42 25.55 6.69
C PHE A 20 -18.44 26.47 7.44
N ALA A 21 -17.21 26.62 6.95
CA ALA A 21 -16.20 27.48 7.56
C ALA A 21 -16.58 28.96 7.51
N ILE A 22 -17.19 29.43 6.40
CA ILE A 22 -17.65 30.81 6.27
C ILE A 22 -18.85 31.08 7.19
N ILE A 23 -19.84 30.17 7.23
CA ILE A 23 -21.07 30.37 8.01
C ILE A 23 -20.79 30.29 9.52
N ASN A 24 -19.81 29.49 9.93
CA ASN A 24 -19.48 29.26 11.34
C ASN A 24 -18.19 29.99 11.75
N VAL A 25 -17.88 31.13 11.12
CA VAL A 25 -16.74 31.99 11.48
C VAL A 25 -17.06 32.86 12.72
N ASP A 26 -17.75 32.28 13.69
CA ASP A 26 -18.03 32.94 14.96
C ASP A 26 -16.83 32.77 15.88
N SER A 27 -16.40 33.88 16.48
CA SER A 27 -15.27 33.89 17.38
C SER A 27 -15.67 33.31 18.73
N VAL A 28 -14.99 32.24 19.15
CA VAL A 28 -15.24 31.54 20.42
C VAL A 28 -13.99 31.64 21.28
N GLU A 29 -14.17 31.94 22.57
CA GLU A 29 -13.07 31.94 23.52
C GLU A 29 -12.59 30.51 23.78
N VAL A 30 -11.32 30.25 23.48
CA VAL A 30 -10.73 28.92 23.63
C VAL A 30 -9.59 28.98 24.63
N ASN A 31 -9.59 28.02 25.55
CA ASN A 31 -8.58 27.87 26.59
C ASN A 31 -7.57 26.80 26.16
N PHE A 32 -6.38 27.23 25.76
CA PHE A 32 -5.27 26.38 25.31
C PHE A 32 -4.39 25.89 26.47
N LEU A 33 -4.97 25.65 27.64
CA LEU A 33 -4.32 25.27 28.91
C LEU A 33 -3.44 26.39 29.53
N PHE A 34 -2.69 27.13 28.73
CA PHE A 34 -1.75 28.17 29.19
C PHE A 34 -2.07 29.57 28.66
N ALA A 35 -3.02 29.68 27.74
CA ALA A 35 -3.45 30.93 27.14
C ALA A 35 -4.93 30.87 26.76
N LYS A 36 -5.61 32.01 26.83
CA LYS A 36 -6.98 32.17 26.35
C LYS A 36 -6.97 33.12 25.16
N ALA A 37 -7.61 32.72 24.07
CA ALA A 37 -7.70 33.55 22.88
C ALA A 37 -9.05 33.33 22.19
N SER A 38 -9.60 34.39 21.59
CA SER A 38 -10.83 34.34 20.80
C SER A 38 -10.50 34.06 19.34
N TRP A 39 -10.73 32.82 18.92
CA TRP A 39 -10.46 32.36 17.55
C TRP A 39 -11.73 31.72 16.99
N PRO A 40 -11.95 31.78 15.66
CA PRO A 40 -13.04 31.04 15.04
C PRO A 40 -12.93 29.54 15.34
N LEU A 41 -14.02 28.93 15.83
CA LEU A 41 -14.02 27.53 16.28
C LEU A 41 -13.59 26.56 15.16
N ILE A 42 -13.93 26.88 13.91
CA ILE A 42 -13.56 26.07 12.75
C ILE A 42 -12.05 25.94 12.56
N LEU A 43 -11.25 26.97 12.88
CA LEU A 43 -9.78 26.89 12.74
C LEU A 43 -9.20 25.84 13.68
N ILE A 44 -9.79 25.71 14.87
CA ILE A 44 -9.35 24.75 15.88
C ILE A 44 -9.72 23.34 15.44
N ILE A 45 -10.96 23.13 14.95
CA ILE A 45 -11.41 21.84 14.41
C ILE A 45 -10.52 21.41 13.24
N LEU A 46 -10.31 22.30 12.26
CA LEU A 46 -9.44 22.03 11.11
C LEU A 46 -8.01 21.72 11.54
N GLY A 47 -7.46 22.45 12.51
CA GLY A 47 -6.14 22.19 13.07
C GLY A 47 -6.04 20.81 13.73
N SER A 48 -7.03 20.44 14.56
CA SER A 48 -7.07 19.11 15.20
C SER A 48 -7.20 17.98 14.19
N VAL A 49 -8.06 18.12 13.19
CA VAL A 49 -8.21 17.15 12.11
C VAL A 49 -6.90 17.03 11.31
N LEU A 50 -6.25 18.15 11.00
CA LEU A 50 -4.98 18.16 10.28
C LEU A 50 -3.88 17.42 11.05
N ILE A 51 -3.78 17.62 12.36
CA ILE A 51 -2.85 16.87 13.23
C ILE A 51 -3.19 15.37 13.21
N GLY A 52 -4.47 15.01 13.33
CA GLY A 52 -4.91 13.62 13.24
C GLY A 52 -4.54 12.97 11.90
N CYS A 53 -4.78 13.66 10.78
CA CYS A 53 -4.39 13.24 9.44
C CYS A 53 -2.87 13.08 9.31
N LEU A 54 -2.09 13.99 9.89
CA LEU A 54 -0.63 13.91 9.87
C LEU A 54 -0.13 12.67 10.63
N ILE A 55 -0.68 12.39 11.82
CA ILE A 55 -0.36 11.18 12.59
C ILE A 55 -0.71 9.93 11.78
N PHE A 56 -1.93 9.87 11.21
CA PHE A 56 -2.36 8.75 10.39
C PHE A 56 -1.46 8.54 9.18
N PHE A 57 -1.10 9.62 8.47
CA PHE A 57 -0.20 9.58 7.32
C PHE A 57 1.18 9.03 7.69
N CYS A 58 1.77 9.50 8.79
CA CYS A 58 3.06 9.00 9.28
C CYS A 58 3.01 7.50 9.60
N LEU A 59 1.97 7.03 10.29
CA LEU A 59 1.79 5.61 10.60
C LEU A 59 1.60 4.77 9.32
N ASN A 60 0.88 5.30 8.34
CA ASN A 60 0.62 4.63 7.07
C ASN A 60 1.91 4.45 6.25
N ILE A 61 2.78 5.47 6.20
CA ILE A 61 4.10 5.35 5.54
C ILE A 61 4.89 4.18 6.09
N VAL A 62 4.99 4.04 7.42
CA VAL A 62 5.75 2.95 8.06
C VAL A 62 5.18 1.60 7.67
N ARG A 63 3.84 1.46 7.72
CA ARG A 63 3.13 0.23 7.34
C ARG A 63 3.38 -0.13 5.87
N VAL A 64 3.18 0.81 4.96
CA VAL A 64 3.37 0.61 3.52
C VAL A 64 4.81 0.21 3.21
N ASN A 65 5.80 0.80 3.90
CA ASN A 65 7.19 0.44 3.68
C ASN A 65 7.50 -1.01 4.13
N SER A 66 6.94 -1.45 5.27
CA SER A 66 7.07 -2.84 5.70
C SER A 66 6.41 -3.80 4.71
N MET A 67 5.20 -3.47 4.23
CA MET A 67 4.51 -4.26 3.21
C MET A 67 5.29 -4.36 1.90
N LYS A 68 5.91 -3.26 1.45
CA LYS A 68 6.79 -3.26 0.27
C LYS A 68 8.00 -4.19 0.44
N LYS A 69 8.61 -4.23 1.63
CA LYS A 69 9.71 -5.17 1.92
C LYS A 69 9.23 -6.61 1.84
N GLN A 70 8.08 -6.91 2.44
CA GLN A 70 7.48 -8.25 2.38
C GLN A 70 7.19 -8.67 0.93
N ILE A 71 6.61 -7.78 0.12
CA ILE A 71 6.36 -8.02 -1.31
C ILE A 71 7.67 -8.41 -2.02
N LYS A 72 8.75 -7.64 -1.83
CA LYS A 72 10.06 -7.95 -2.43
C LYS A 72 10.61 -9.30 -1.99
N THR A 73 10.49 -9.64 -0.70
CA THR A 73 10.95 -10.95 -0.20
C THR A 73 10.13 -12.10 -0.76
N LEU A 74 8.81 -11.93 -0.87
CA LEU A 74 7.93 -12.94 -1.47
C LEU A 74 8.19 -13.10 -2.97
N GLU A 75 8.42 -12.01 -3.69
CA GLU A 75 8.78 -12.04 -5.12
C GLU A 75 10.12 -12.74 -5.37
N ALA A 76 11.14 -12.48 -4.53
CA ALA A 76 12.42 -13.18 -4.61
C ALA A 76 12.26 -14.68 -4.34
N ALA A 77 11.55 -15.05 -3.27
CA ALA A 77 11.29 -16.45 -2.93
C ALA A 77 10.53 -17.18 -4.06
N LYS A 78 9.53 -16.52 -4.67
CA LYS A 78 8.82 -17.05 -5.84
C LYS A 78 9.76 -17.35 -6.99
N LYS A 79 10.62 -16.39 -7.34
CA LYS A 79 11.56 -16.52 -8.45
C LYS A 79 12.56 -17.67 -8.22
N ASP A 80 13.04 -17.82 -7.00
CA ASP A 80 13.93 -18.94 -6.65
C ASP A 80 13.22 -20.29 -6.74
N LEU A 81 11.96 -20.36 -6.29
CA LEU A 81 11.15 -21.58 -6.39
C LEU A 81 10.88 -21.97 -7.84
N GLU A 82 10.55 -21.01 -8.70
CA GLU A 82 10.37 -21.22 -10.14
C GLU A 82 11.66 -21.71 -10.81
N ARG A 83 12.82 -21.15 -10.43
CA ARG A 83 14.12 -21.60 -10.94
C ARG A 83 14.45 -23.02 -10.51
N ASN A 84 14.18 -23.37 -9.25
CA ASN A 84 14.41 -24.73 -8.74
C ASN A 84 13.49 -25.75 -9.43
N LEU A 85 12.20 -25.41 -9.62
CA LEU A 85 11.27 -26.26 -10.37
C LEU A 85 11.71 -26.47 -11.83
N ALA A 86 12.21 -25.43 -12.50
CA ALA A 86 12.75 -25.55 -13.85
C ALA A 86 14.01 -26.42 -13.90
N ALA A 87 14.90 -26.29 -12.90
CA ALA A 87 16.09 -27.12 -12.75
C ALA A 87 15.75 -28.59 -12.43
N GLU A 88 14.73 -28.84 -11.62
CA GLU A 88 14.27 -30.19 -11.28
C GLU A 88 13.58 -30.87 -12.48
N LYS A 89 12.72 -30.14 -13.21
CA LYS A 89 12.12 -30.65 -14.45
C LYS A 89 13.18 -31.02 -15.48
N SER A 90 14.16 -30.14 -15.72
CA SER A 90 15.26 -30.43 -16.65
C SER A 90 16.15 -31.57 -16.19
N ARG A 91 16.35 -31.75 -14.87
CA ARG A 91 17.06 -32.90 -14.32
C ARG A 91 16.28 -34.21 -14.52
N LYS A 92 14.97 -34.23 -14.25
CA LYS A 92 14.12 -35.42 -14.50
C LYS A 92 14.07 -35.80 -15.97
N VAL A 93 13.98 -34.82 -16.88
CA VAL A 93 14.01 -35.05 -18.34
C VAL A 93 15.33 -35.71 -18.76
N LYS A 94 16.48 -35.20 -18.28
CA LYS A 94 17.79 -35.80 -18.59
C LYS A 94 17.96 -37.20 -18.03
N VAL A 95 17.46 -37.47 -16.81
CA VAL A 95 17.53 -38.81 -16.21
C VAL A 95 16.66 -39.79 -17.00
N SER A 96 15.42 -39.41 -17.37
CA SER A 96 14.57 -40.25 -18.22
C SER A 96 15.14 -40.48 -19.63
N GLU A 97 15.86 -39.53 -20.20
CA GLU A 97 16.50 -39.68 -21.52
C GLU A 97 17.75 -40.58 -21.47
N VAL A 98 18.49 -40.56 -20.36
CA VAL A 98 19.62 -41.46 -20.11
C VAL A 98 19.14 -42.89 -19.83
N GLU A 99 18.03 -43.07 -19.12
CA GLU A 99 17.46 -44.39 -18.82
C GLU A 99 16.85 -45.06 -20.07
N VAL A 100 16.25 -44.28 -20.99
CA VAL A 100 15.74 -44.79 -22.28
C VAL A 100 16.87 -45.12 -23.27
N ALA A 101 18.01 -44.45 -23.18
CA ALA A 101 19.17 -44.72 -24.04
C ALA A 101 19.92 -46.01 -23.66
N ASP A 102 19.89 -46.40 -22.38
CA ASP A 102 20.54 -47.62 -21.89
C ASP A 102 19.70 -48.90 -22.13
N GLU A 103 18.39 -48.76 -22.39
CA GLU A 103 17.46 -49.87 -22.66
C GLU A 103 17.28 -50.17 -24.18
N ALA A 104 17.94 -49.42 -25.06
CA ALA A 104 17.83 -49.64 -26.51
C ALA A 104 18.48 -50.98 -26.93
N PRO A 105 17.77 -51.87 -27.67
CA PRO A 105 18.27 -53.20 -27.97
C PRO A 105 19.48 -53.13 -28.90
N LYS A 106 20.59 -53.77 -28.47
CA LYS A 106 21.78 -53.93 -29.32
C LYS A 106 21.41 -54.63 -30.62
N PRO A 107 21.84 -54.12 -31.79
CA PRO A 107 21.57 -54.77 -33.06
C PRO A 107 22.23 -56.15 -33.05
N THR A 108 21.40 -57.19 -33.12
CA THR A 108 21.82 -58.57 -33.34
C THR A 108 22.42 -58.69 -34.73
N VAL A 109 23.69 -59.12 -34.76
CA VAL A 109 24.51 -59.39 -35.95
C VAL A 109 23.88 -60.44 -36.84
#